data_AF-A0AAV4ZNA5-F1
#
_entry.id   AF-A0AAV4ZNA5-F1
#
_cell.length_a   1.000
_cell.length_b   1.000
_cell.length_c   1.000
_cell.angle_alpha   90.00
_cell.angle_beta   90.00
_cell.angle_gamma   90.00
#
_symmetry.space_group_name_H-M   'P 1'
#
loop_
_entity.id
_entity.type
_entity.pdbx_description
1 polymer ?
#
loop_
_entity_poly.entity_id
_entity_poly.type
_entity_poly.pdbx_seq_one_letter_code
_entity_poly.pdbx_strand_id
1 'polypeptide(L)'
;MRYVRDMRGYGANPPDPDWPGGARVAMQVVLNYEEGGENAILHGDAASEAFLSEIVSAVPWPGLRHWNMESLYEYGARAGFWRLHRLLTGLEIPVTVYGVATALARSPEQVAAMQAADWEIASHGLRWIDYRAHTPEDERRDLEAAIRLHTEVTGARPTGWYTGRSSADTVRLVAEEGGFAYVSDTYADDLPYWLDHDGHGRPIRPQLIVPYTLDANDMRFSTPAGFANGDQFFSYLKDTFDALYAEGEAGRPGMMNLGLHCRLVGRPGRALALRRFLDYVRGHDRVWFAKRIDIARHWQARHPYAEQAVRPSRMDREAFVARFRDVFDGGAWVAERAHALELGSAHDTALGLHNALCRAFRAGSGAERAALLPAGRTPQEAEAHALQRLRDILPA
;
A
#
# COMPACT_ATOMS: atom_id res chain seq x y z
N MET A 1 23.37 12.74 -0.70
CA MET A 1 22.08 12.32 -0.10
C MET A 1 21.44 11.32 -1.06
N ARG A 2 20.73 10.31 -0.56
CA ARG A 2 20.01 9.34 -1.38
C ARG A 2 18.52 9.65 -1.37
N TYR A 3 17.85 9.40 -2.48
CA TYR A 3 16.40 9.50 -2.60
C TYR A 3 15.77 8.16 -2.22
N VAL A 4 14.94 8.18 -1.19
CA VAL A 4 14.46 6.97 -0.48
C VAL A 4 13.07 6.51 -0.89
N ARG A 5 12.37 7.28 -1.73
CA ARG A 5 11.06 6.90 -2.27
C ARG A 5 11.23 6.18 -3.59
N ASP A 6 10.46 5.12 -3.79
CA ASP A 6 10.41 4.43 -5.06
C ASP A 6 9.37 5.08 -6.00
N MET A 7 9.86 5.88 -6.95
CA MET A 7 9.02 6.50 -7.99
C MET A 7 8.97 5.67 -9.27
N ARG A 8 9.66 4.52 -9.30
CA ARG A 8 9.67 3.62 -10.45
C ARG A 8 8.63 2.52 -10.27
N GLY A 9 8.62 1.87 -9.10
CA GLY A 9 7.86 0.64 -8.88
C GLY A 9 8.22 -0.40 -9.95
N TYR A 10 7.19 -1.02 -10.55
CA TYR A 10 7.38 -1.91 -11.70
C TYR A 10 7.68 -1.21 -13.03
N GLY A 11 7.46 0.10 -13.12
CA GLY A 11 7.57 0.85 -14.37
C GLY A 11 6.56 0.37 -15.43
N ALA A 12 6.96 0.40 -16.70
CA ALA A 12 6.06 0.08 -17.82
C ALA A 12 5.70 -1.42 -17.95
N ASN A 13 6.41 -2.30 -17.22
CA ASN A 13 6.29 -3.76 -17.38
C ASN A 13 6.04 -4.42 -16.01
N PRO A 14 4.82 -4.27 -15.44
CA PRO A 14 4.44 -5.02 -14.25
C PRO A 14 4.49 -6.53 -14.48
N PRO A 15 4.80 -7.34 -13.44
CA PRO A 15 4.74 -8.79 -13.55
C PRO A 15 3.30 -9.24 -13.82
N ASP A 16 3.14 -10.27 -14.64
CA ASP A 16 1.85 -10.97 -14.74
C ASP A 16 1.59 -11.67 -13.39
N PRO A 17 0.54 -11.27 -12.65
CA PRO A 17 0.25 -11.84 -11.35
C PRO A 17 -0.21 -13.31 -11.42
N ASP A 18 -0.58 -13.81 -12.60
CA ASP A 18 -1.07 -15.17 -12.84
C ASP A 18 -2.19 -15.56 -11.87
N TRP A 19 -3.20 -14.68 -11.76
CA TRP A 19 -4.29 -14.84 -10.80
C TRP A 19 -5.03 -16.17 -11.00
N PRO A 20 -5.50 -16.82 -9.91
CA PRO A 20 -6.22 -18.08 -9.98
C PRO A 20 -7.36 -18.06 -11.00
N GLY A 21 -7.45 -19.12 -11.81
CA GLY A 21 -8.46 -19.24 -12.87
C GLY A 21 -8.26 -18.32 -14.07
N GLY A 22 -7.07 -17.71 -14.22
CA GLY A 22 -6.80 -16.74 -15.27
C GLY A 22 -7.64 -15.47 -15.09
N ALA A 23 -7.83 -15.06 -13.84
CA ALA A 23 -8.65 -13.91 -13.51
C ALA A 23 -8.05 -12.61 -14.08
N ARG A 24 -8.91 -11.76 -14.61
CA ARG A 24 -8.55 -10.46 -15.20
C ARG A 24 -8.38 -9.38 -14.13
N VAL A 25 -9.09 -9.53 -13.02
CA VAL A 25 -9.00 -8.67 -11.84
C VAL A 25 -9.14 -9.52 -10.59
N ALA A 26 -8.27 -9.29 -9.61
CA ALA A 26 -8.47 -9.75 -8.24
C ALA A 26 -9.28 -8.68 -7.47
N MET A 27 -10.53 -8.99 -7.14
CA MET A 27 -11.42 -8.09 -6.41
C MET A 27 -11.31 -8.32 -4.90
N GLN A 28 -11.02 -7.26 -4.15
CA GLN A 28 -10.78 -7.35 -2.72
C GLN A 28 -11.69 -6.38 -1.95
N VAL A 29 -12.60 -6.96 -1.16
CA VAL A 29 -13.53 -6.19 -0.31
C VAL A 29 -12.99 -6.10 1.12
N VAL A 30 -12.66 -4.88 1.56
CA VAL A 30 -12.22 -4.58 2.93
C VAL A 30 -13.37 -3.99 3.73
N LEU A 31 -13.68 -4.58 4.88
CA LEU A 31 -14.57 -3.98 5.87
C LEU A 31 -13.78 -3.49 7.07
N ASN A 32 -13.73 -2.18 7.27
CA ASN A 32 -13.12 -1.59 8.46
C ASN A 32 -14.10 -1.74 9.64
N TYR A 33 -13.58 -2.26 10.76
CA TYR A 33 -14.28 -2.37 12.03
C TYR A 33 -13.51 -1.57 13.08
N GLU A 34 -13.96 -0.34 13.28
CA GLU A 34 -13.26 0.69 14.06
C GLU A 34 -14.12 1.20 15.22
N GLU A 35 -15.42 0.97 15.14
CA GLU A 35 -16.44 1.41 16.09
C GLU A 35 -16.20 0.83 17.48
N GLY A 36 -15.89 1.70 18.45
CA GLY A 36 -15.43 1.37 19.81
C GLY A 36 -13.91 1.47 20.00
N GLY A 37 -13.16 1.80 18.94
CA GLY A 37 -11.71 1.98 18.94
C GLY A 37 -11.24 3.39 18.58
N GLU A 38 -12.15 4.26 18.13
CA GLU A 38 -11.93 5.67 17.76
C GLU A 38 -11.56 6.57 18.94
N ASN A 39 -11.26 7.85 18.67
CA ASN A 39 -10.98 8.82 19.73
C ASN A 39 -12.20 9.07 20.63
N ALA A 40 -12.04 8.86 21.93
CA ALA A 40 -13.03 9.24 22.93
C ALA A 40 -12.39 9.49 24.29
N ILE A 41 -12.97 10.43 25.06
CA ILE A 41 -12.59 10.64 26.47
C ILE A 41 -12.72 9.35 27.28
N LEU A 42 -13.70 8.51 26.95
CA LEU A 42 -13.93 7.20 27.59
C LEU A 42 -12.81 6.19 27.31
N HIS A 43 -12.00 6.41 26.28
CA HIS A 43 -10.87 5.57 25.91
C HIS A 43 -9.53 6.13 26.44
N GLY A 44 -9.58 7.27 27.13
CA GLY A 44 -8.39 7.96 27.67
C GLY A 44 -7.78 8.99 26.70
N ASP A 45 -8.44 9.30 25.58
CA ASP A 45 -7.93 10.28 24.63
C ASP A 45 -8.23 11.72 25.07
N ALA A 46 -7.46 12.68 24.57
CA ALA A 46 -7.58 14.08 24.97
C ALA A 46 -8.84 14.78 24.43
N ALA A 47 -9.49 14.24 23.39
CA ALA A 47 -10.64 14.84 22.73
C ALA A 47 -11.57 13.78 22.12
N SER A 48 -12.78 14.19 21.75
CA SER A 48 -13.69 13.39 20.95
C SER A 48 -13.21 13.17 19.51
N GLU A 49 -13.73 12.12 18.86
CA GLU A 49 -13.54 11.87 17.44
C GLU A 49 -14.14 12.99 16.56
N ALA A 50 -13.54 13.18 15.40
CA ALA A 50 -13.96 14.14 14.39
C ALA A 50 -13.90 13.59 12.96
N PHE A 51 -13.33 12.40 12.77
CA PHE A 51 -13.10 11.82 11.44
C PHE A 51 -14.19 10.81 11.04
N LEU A 52 -14.42 10.70 9.73
CA LEU A 52 -15.32 9.74 9.08
C LEU A 52 -16.69 9.56 9.75
N SER A 53 -17.51 10.61 9.70
CA SER A 53 -18.88 10.64 10.19
C SER A 53 -19.77 11.55 9.33
N GLU A 54 -21.09 11.52 9.55
CA GLU A 54 -22.01 12.44 8.86
C GLU A 54 -21.74 13.92 9.17
N ILE A 55 -20.96 14.23 10.22
CA ILE A 55 -20.55 15.58 10.58
C ILE A 55 -19.21 15.86 9.89
N VAL A 56 -19.23 16.10 8.57
CA VAL A 56 -18.02 16.23 7.72
C VAL A 56 -17.05 17.32 8.22
N SER A 57 -17.57 18.38 8.83
CA SER A 57 -16.78 19.49 9.38
C SER A 57 -16.57 19.39 10.90
N ALA A 58 -16.70 18.21 11.49
CA ALA A 58 -16.47 18.04 12.92
C ALA A 58 -15.03 18.44 13.27
N VAL A 59 -14.88 19.00 14.47
CA VAL A 59 -13.60 19.26 15.10
C VAL A 59 -13.56 18.48 16.41
N PRO A 60 -12.38 17.96 16.83
CA PRO A 60 -12.27 17.30 18.13
C PRO A 60 -12.67 18.25 19.24
N TRP A 61 -13.38 17.77 20.26
CA TRP A 61 -13.76 18.56 21.44
C TRP A 61 -12.84 18.19 22.61
N PRO A 62 -11.85 19.02 22.98
CA PRO A 62 -10.91 18.70 24.04
C PRO A 62 -11.60 18.52 25.39
N GLY A 63 -11.29 17.43 26.10
CA GLY A 63 -11.82 17.12 27.42
C GLY A 63 -13.33 16.84 27.46
N LEU A 64 -14.02 16.79 26.31
CA LEU A 64 -15.46 16.64 26.22
C LEU A 64 -15.84 15.44 25.36
N ARG A 65 -16.94 14.80 25.74
CA ARG A 65 -17.62 13.81 24.91
C ARG A 65 -18.42 14.52 23.82
N HIS A 66 -18.46 13.92 22.63
CA HIS A 66 -19.28 14.39 21.52
C HIS A 66 -20.39 13.38 21.24
N TRP A 67 -21.51 13.54 21.94
CA TRP A 67 -22.62 12.59 21.92
C TRP A 67 -23.08 12.20 20.51
N ASN A 68 -23.23 13.18 19.61
CA ASN A 68 -23.64 12.92 18.24
C ASN A 68 -22.61 12.05 17.50
N MET A 69 -21.32 12.35 17.65
CA MET A 69 -20.24 11.55 17.06
C MET A 69 -20.26 10.11 17.57
N GLU A 70 -20.33 9.92 18.89
CA GLU A 70 -20.41 8.59 19.51
C GLU A 70 -21.60 7.80 18.92
N SER A 71 -22.79 8.40 18.86
CA SER A 71 -23.98 7.73 18.30
C SER A 71 -23.87 7.40 16.80
N LEU A 72 -23.06 8.17 16.03
CA LEU A 72 -22.79 7.88 14.62
C LEU A 72 -21.86 6.67 14.47
N TYR A 73 -20.87 6.52 15.34
CA TYR A 73 -20.02 5.33 15.41
C TYR A 73 -20.81 4.12 15.91
N GLU A 74 -21.63 4.27 16.96
CA GLU A 74 -22.50 3.20 17.46
C GLU A 74 -23.40 2.63 16.36
N TYR A 75 -23.89 3.45 15.42
CA TYR A 75 -24.66 2.95 14.27
C TYR A 75 -23.92 1.88 13.47
N GLY A 76 -22.61 2.06 13.27
CA GLY A 76 -21.77 1.11 12.55
C GLY A 76 -21.79 -0.26 13.22
N ALA A 77 -21.47 -0.33 14.50
CA ALA A 77 -21.47 -1.59 15.26
C ALA A 77 -22.88 -2.20 15.43
N ARG A 78 -23.90 -1.35 15.66
CA ARG A 78 -25.27 -1.80 16.02
C ARG A 78 -26.12 -2.21 14.83
N ALA A 79 -25.92 -1.61 13.66
CA ALA A 79 -26.82 -1.80 12.52
C ALA A 79 -26.09 -1.88 11.18
N GLY A 80 -25.06 -1.05 10.97
CA GLY A 80 -24.28 -1.01 9.74
C GLY A 80 -23.60 -2.34 9.45
N PHE A 81 -22.83 -2.85 10.42
CA PHE A 81 -22.15 -4.13 10.36
C PHE A 81 -23.11 -5.27 9.99
N TRP A 82 -24.21 -5.44 10.72
CA TRP A 82 -25.15 -6.54 10.47
C TRP A 82 -25.83 -6.46 9.10
N ARG A 83 -26.04 -5.26 8.54
CA ARG A 83 -26.54 -5.09 7.18
C ARG A 83 -25.51 -5.54 6.15
N LEU A 84 -24.26 -5.11 6.33
CA LEU A 84 -23.15 -5.47 5.44
C LEU A 84 -22.83 -6.97 5.53
N HIS A 85 -22.82 -7.53 6.74
CA HIS A 85 -22.65 -8.96 6.99
C HIS A 85 -23.66 -9.80 6.21
N ARG A 86 -24.98 -9.51 6.34
CA ARG A 86 -26.01 -10.22 5.55
C ARG A 86 -25.85 -10.04 4.04
N LEU A 87 -25.48 -8.84 3.59
CA LEU A 87 -25.27 -8.58 2.16
C LEU A 87 -24.10 -9.39 1.61
N LEU A 88 -22.94 -9.31 2.26
CA LEU A 88 -21.69 -9.91 1.81
C LEU A 88 -21.72 -11.44 1.94
N THR A 89 -22.25 -11.98 3.05
CA THR A 89 -22.44 -13.44 3.22
C THR A 89 -23.51 -13.99 2.28
N GLY A 90 -24.62 -13.26 2.08
CA GLY A 90 -25.66 -13.67 1.13
C GLY A 90 -25.21 -13.64 -0.34
N LEU A 91 -24.15 -12.88 -0.64
CA LEU A 91 -23.45 -12.88 -1.91
C LEU A 91 -22.16 -13.71 -1.89
N GLU A 92 -21.91 -14.50 -0.83
CA GLU A 92 -20.72 -15.35 -0.69
C GLU A 92 -19.40 -14.62 -1.00
N ILE A 93 -19.32 -13.33 -0.67
CA ILE A 93 -18.15 -12.51 -0.94
C ILE A 93 -17.13 -12.75 0.18
N PRO A 94 -15.89 -13.20 -0.13
CA PRO A 94 -14.81 -13.22 0.82
C PRO A 94 -14.43 -11.79 1.21
N VAL A 95 -14.22 -11.57 2.50
CA VAL A 95 -13.92 -10.24 3.06
C VAL A 95 -12.66 -10.33 3.90
N THR A 96 -11.86 -9.27 3.83
CA THR A 96 -10.85 -8.97 4.85
C THR A 96 -11.38 -7.86 5.74
N VAL A 97 -11.47 -8.13 7.04
CA VAL A 97 -11.78 -7.14 8.04
C VAL A 97 -10.48 -6.45 8.47
N TYR A 98 -10.48 -5.13 8.45
CA TYR A 98 -9.48 -4.33 9.16
C TYR A 98 -10.04 -4.03 10.54
N GLY A 99 -9.67 -4.87 11.50
CA GLY A 99 -10.21 -4.83 12.86
C GLY A 99 -9.28 -4.12 13.84
N VAL A 100 -9.74 -3.00 14.38
CA VAL A 100 -9.03 -2.28 15.46
C VAL A 100 -9.14 -3.12 16.72
N ALA A 101 -8.02 -3.47 17.35
CA ALA A 101 -8.02 -4.49 18.41
C ALA A 101 -8.94 -4.16 19.59
N THR A 102 -9.02 -2.88 19.99
CA THR A 102 -9.96 -2.45 21.05
C THR A 102 -11.43 -2.47 20.60
N ALA A 103 -11.73 -2.19 19.33
CA ALA A 103 -13.09 -2.30 18.79
C ALA A 103 -13.55 -3.76 18.75
N LEU A 104 -12.67 -4.68 18.33
CA LEU A 104 -12.93 -6.13 18.36
C LEU A 104 -13.21 -6.63 19.79
N ALA A 105 -12.39 -6.20 20.76
CA ALA A 105 -12.57 -6.56 22.17
C ALA A 105 -13.92 -6.12 22.75
N ARG A 106 -14.47 -5.00 22.27
CA ARG A 106 -15.78 -4.49 22.67
C ARG A 106 -16.96 -5.15 21.93
N SER A 107 -16.69 -5.97 20.92
CA SER A 107 -17.70 -6.43 19.95
C SER A 107 -17.67 -7.96 19.71
N PRO A 108 -17.82 -8.78 20.77
CA PRO A 108 -17.65 -10.24 20.66
C PRO A 108 -18.64 -10.90 19.69
N GLU A 109 -19.88 -10.40 19.58
CA GLU A 109 -20.87 -10.96 18.63
C GLU A 109 -20.45 -10.73 17.18
N GLN A 110 -19.90 -9.54 16.88
CA GLN A 110 -19.41 -9.19 15.55
C GLN A 110 -18.17 -10.02 15.20
N VAL A 111 -17.23 -10.19 16.15
CA VAL A 111 -16.06 -11.07 15.97
C VAL A 111 -16.50 -12.50 15.64
N ALA A 112 -17.44 -13.06 16.42
CA ALA A 112 -17.97 -14.40 16.17
C ALA A 112 -18.64 -14.51 14.78
N ALA A 113 -19.37 -13.46 14.36
CA ALA A 113 -20.00 -13.42 13.04
C ALA A 113 -18.99 -13.32 11.87
N MET A 114 -17.88 -12.61 12.05
CA MET A 114 -16.77 -12.55 11.09
C MET A 114 -16.11 -13.92 10.94
N GLN A 115 -15.81 -14.59 12.06
CA GLN A 115 -15.22 -15.93 12.07
C GLN A 115 -16.14 -16.98 11.45
N ALA A 116 -17.43 -16.95 11.79
CA ALA A 116 -18.43 -17.87 11.23
C ALA A 116 -18.59 -17.70 9.71
N ALA A 117 -18.35 -16.49 9.18
CA ALA A 117 -18.35 -16.20 7.76
C ALA A 117 -17.02 -16.57 7.05
N ASP A 118 -16.05 -17.12 7.77
CA ASP A 118 -14.68 -17.35 7.30
C ASP A 118 -14.07 -16.07 6.69
N TRP A 119 -14.32 -14.92 7.30
CA TRP A 119 -13.64 -13.69 6.90
C TRP A 119 -12.24 -13.66 7.48
N GLU A 120 -11.29 -13.09 6.74
CA GLU A 120 -9.99 -12.75 7.32
C GLU A 120 -10.20 -11.59 8.30
N ILE A 121 -9.56 -11.65 9.48
CA ILE A 121 -9.49 -10.51 10.40
C ILE A 121 -8.02 -10.08 10.49
N ALA A 122 -7.67 -9.04 9.73
CA ALA A 122 -6.36 -8.41 9.78
C ALA A 122 -6.34 -7.30 10.84
N SER A 123 -5.15 -6.98 11.35
CA SER A 123 -5.00 -5.93 12.36
C SER A 123 -5.17 -4.55 11.74
N HIS A 124 -5.99 -3.72 12.38
CA HIS A 124 -6.09 -2.29 12.09
C HIS A 124 -5.49 -1.42 13.22
N GLY A 125 -4.44 -1.91 13.86
CA GLY A 125 -3.82 -1.26 15.01
C GLY A 125 -4.55 -1.49 16.34
N LEU A 126 -3.98 -0.97 17.42
CA LEU A 126 -4.58 -1.07 18.76
C LEU A 126 -5.81 -0.15 18.88
N ARG A 127 -5.64 1.07 18.38
CA ARG A 127 -6.59 2.18 18.44
C ARG A 127 -6.71 2.81 17.06
N TRP A 128 -7.87 3.38 16.77
CA TRP A 128 -8.10 4.12 15.53
C TRP A 128 -7.77 5.61 15.75
N ILE A 129 -6.48 5.94 15.76
CA ILE A 129 -5.96 7.30 16.02
C ILE A 129 -4.93 7.72 14.95
N ASP A 130 -4.45 8.97 15.03
CA ASP A 130 -3.39 9.50 14.16
C ASP A 130 -2.00 9.17 14.74
N TYR A 131 -1.26 8.26 14.09
CA TYR A 131 0.09 7.87 14.50
C TYR A 131 1.18 8.82 14.01
N ARG A 132 0.88 9.82 13.17
CA ARG A 132 1.86 10.70 12.50
C ARG A 132 2.95 11.28 13.41
N ALA A 133 2.62 11.60 14.66
CA ALA A 133 3.54 12.23 15.62
C ALA A 133 3.94 11.30 16.78
N HIS A 134 3.60 10.01 16.72
CA HIS A 134 4.03 9.06 17.74
C HIS A 134 5.54 8.80 17.64
N THR A 135 6.16 8.54 18.79
CA THR A 135 7.55 8.06 18.81
C THR A 135 7.59 6.60 18.34
N PRO A 136 8.70 6.14 17.73
CA PRO A 136 8.85 4.72 17.36
C PRO A 136 8.68 3.77 18.54
N GLU A 137 9.04 4.20 19.75
CA GLU A 137 8.88 3.43 20.99
C GLU A 137 7.41 3.29 21.40
N ASP A 138 6.65 4.38 21.36
CA ASP A 138 5.22 4.35 21.67
C ASP A 138 4.44 3.53 20.64
N GLU A 139 4.75 3.70 19.36
CA GLU A 139 4.11 2.95 18.29
C GLU A 139 4.45 1.45 18.34
N ARG A 140 5.68 1.07 18.71
CA ARG A 140 6.05 -0.33 18.92
C ARG A 140 5.27 -0.95 20.09
N ARG A 141 5.10 -0.21 21.19
CA ARG A 141 4.30 -0.67 22.34
C ARG A 141 2.84 -0.92 21.92
N ASP A 142 2.28 -0.03 21.11
CA ASP A 142 0.92 -0.18 20.59
C ASP A 142 0.81 -1.34 19.59
N LEU A 143 1.80 -1.54 18.72
CA LEU A 143 1.90 -2.69 17.81
C LEU A 143 1.84 -4.02 18.59
N GLU A 144 2.70 -4.17 19.59
CA GLU A 144 2.76 -5.37 20.44
C GLU A 144 1.44 -5.57 21.21
N ALA A 145 0.85 -4.49 21.72
CA ALA A 145 -0.43 -4.54 22.41
C ALA A 145 -1.58 -4.90 21.48
N ALA A 146 -1.58 -4.41 20.23
CA ALA A 146 -2.56 -4.75 19.22
C ALA A 146 -2.49 -6.24 18.89
N ILE A 147 -1.30 -6.78 18.63
CA ILE A 147 -1.10 -8.21 18.30
C ILE A 147 -1.61 -9.09 19.44
N ARG A 148 -1.23 -8.75 20.69
CA ARG A 148 -1.68 -9.49 21.88
C ARG A 148 -3.20 -9.47 22.00
N LEU A 149 -3.81 -8.29 22.05
CA LEU A 149 -5.26 -8.17 22.24
C LEU A 149 -6.04 -8.79 21.09
N HIS A 150 -5.58 -8.61 19.85
CA HIS A 150 -6.18 -9.24 18.68
C HIS A 150 -6.16 -10.77 18.81
N THR A 151 -5.03 -11.34 19.26
CA THR A 151 -4.90 -12.78 19.49
C THR A 151 -5.85 -13.27 20.58
N GLU A 152 -5.96 -12.52 21.68
CA GLU A 152 -6.86 -12.85 22.79
C GLU A 152 -8.34 -12.87 22.35
N VAL A 153 -8.77 -11.91 21.52
CA VAL A 153 -10.20 -11.76 21.17
C VAL A 153 -10.62 -12.58 19.95
N THR A 154 -9.70 -12.86 19.02
CA THR A 154 -9.98 -13.66 17.82
C THR A 154 -9.50 -15.11 17.93
N GLY A 155 -8.71 -15.44 18.95
CA GLY A 155 -8.13 -16.78 19.13
C GLY A 155 -6.93 -17.08 18.20
N ALA A 156 -6.56 -16.16 17.31
CA ALA A 156 -5.41 -16.32 16.41
C ALA A 156 -4.67 -15.00 16.23
N ARG A 157 -3.36 -15.06 15.96
CA ARG A 157 -2.61 -13.84 15.68
C ARG A 157 -3.05 -13.23 14.33
N PRO A 158 -3.06 -11.89 14.19
CA PRO A 158 -3.24 -11.27 12.89
C PRO A 158 -2.03 -11.57 11.98
N THR A 159 -2.29 -11.81 10.70
CA THR A 159 -1.26 -12.03 9.67
C THR A 159 -1.18 -10.90 8.64
N GLY A 160 -2.14 -9.97 8.67
CA GLY A 160 -2.13 -8.74 7.89
C GLY A 160 -2.14 -7.51 8.80
N TRP A 161 -1.53 -6.42 8.33
CA TRP A 161 -1.52 -5.14 9.05
C TRP A 161 -1.87 -3.96 8.15
N TYR A 162 -2.65 -3.03 8.72
CA TYR A 162 -2.91 -1.70 8.16
C TYR A 162 -3.14 -0.71 9.30
N THR A 163 -2.40 0.39 9.40
CA THR A 163 -2.67 1.46 10.38
C THR A 163 -3.58 2.55 9.79
N GLY A 164 -3.44 2.85 8.50
CA GLY A 164 -4.12 3.94 7.80
C GLY A 164 -3.46 5.29 8.06
N ARG A 165 -3.70 5.88 9.24
CA ARG A 165 -3.06 7.16 9.64
C ARG A 165 -1.70 6.89 10.28
N SER A 166 -0.79 6.34 9.48
CA SER A 166 0.54 5.87 9.88
C SER A 166 1.51 7.01 10.20
N SER A 167 2.56 6.70 10.97
CA SER A 167 3.79 7.48 11.03
C SER A 167 4.71 7.14 9.85
N ALA A 168 5.89 7.78 9.77
CA ALA A 168 6.94 7.39 8.82
C ALA A 168 7.60 6.06 9.21
N ASP A 169 7.46 5.63 10.45
CA ASP A 169 8.10 4.43 11.02
C ASP A 169 7.20 3.19 11.02
N THR A 170 5.87 3.36 10.90
CA THR A 170 4.88 2.27 10.99
C THR A 170 5.25 1.05 10.18
N VAL A 171 5.47 1.21 8.86
CA VAL A 171 5.73 0.08 7.96
C VAL A 171 7.02 -0.65 8.34
N ARG A 172 8.05 0.09 8.73
CA ARG A 172 9.33 -0.46 9.21
C ARG A 172 9.13 -1.24 10.51
N LEU A 173 8.42 -0.68 11.48
CA LEU A 173 8.15 -1.33 12.78
C LEU A 173 7.37 -2.63 12.61
N VAL A 174 6.37 -2.63 11.73
CA VAL A 174 5.56 -3.83 11.44
C VAL A 174 6.41 -4.89 10.72
N ALA A 175 7.25 -4.49 9.77
CA ALA A 175 8.18 -5.40 9.10
C ALA A 175 9.24 -5.98 10.07
N GLU A 176 9.71 -5.19 11.04
CA GLU A 176 10.65 -5.62 12.09
C GLU A 176 10.05 -6.67 13.04
N GLU A 177 8.75 -6.61 13.33
CA GLU A 177 8.06 -7.64 14.14
C GLU A 177 8.10 -9.01 13.45
N GLY A 178 8.01 -9.03 12.12
CA GLY A 178 8.36 -10.19 11.29
C GLY A 178 7.33 -11.33 11.24
N GLY A 179 6.17 -11.18 11.88
CA GLY A 179 5.07 -12.15 11.90
C GLY A 179 3.93 -11.85 10.94
N PHE A 180 4.04 -10.82 10.10
CA PHE A 180 3.00 -10.42 9.13
C PHE A 180 3.30 -10.95 7.73
N ALA A 181 2.30 -11.58 7.11
CA ALA A 181 2.34 -12.02 5.72
C ALA A 181 2.28 -10.84 4.75
N TYR A 182 1.61 -9.75 5.12
CA TYR A 182 1.55 -8.53 4.33
C TYR A 182 1.30 -7.26 5.19
N VAL A 183 1.68 -6.10 4.64
CA VAL A 183 1.36 -4.76 5.16
C VAL A 183 0.68 -3.94 4.07
N SER A 184 -0.30 -3.10 4.43
CA SER A 184 -1.11 -2.35 3.46
C SER A 184 -1.08 -0.82 3.61
N ASP A 185 -0.19 -0.27 4.44
CA ASP A 185 0.00 1.18 4.62
C ASP A 185 0.72 1.84 3.42
N THR A 186 0.11 1.72 2.25
CA THR A 186 0.56 2.28 0.97
C THR A 186 -0.59 2.28 -0.03
N TYR A 187 -0.49 3.17 -1.00
CA TYR A 187 -1.51 3.45 -2.02
C TYR A 187 -0.86 3.58 -3.40
N ALA A 188 0.29 2.92 -3.61
CA ALA A 188 1.26 3.29 -4.63
C ALA A 188 1.30 2.36 -5.85
N ASP A 189 0.46 1.34 -5.94
CA ASP A 189 0.47 0.38 -7.06
C ASP A 189 -0.87 -0.38 -7.16
N ASP A 190 -1.12 -0.97 -8.33
CA ASP A 190 -2.29 -1.82 -8.62
C ASP A 190 -1.96 -3.33 -8.44
N LEU A 191 -0.76 -3.64 -7.95
CA LEU A 191 -0.28 -4.98 -7.65
C LEU A 191 0.49 -5.03 -6.31
N PRO A 192 0.53 -6.18 -5.62
CA PRO A 192 1.46 -6.39 -4.52
C PRO A 192 2.92 -6.22 -4.95
N TYR A 193 3.79 -5.83 -4.03
CA TYR A 193 5.23 -5.70 -4.26
C TYR A 193 6.04 -5.93 -2.99
N TRP A 194 7.33 -6.24 -3.12
CA TRP A 194 8.21 -6.42 -1.97
C TRP A 194 8.91 -5.12 -1.58
N LEU A 195 8.76 -4.73 -0.32
CA LEU A 195 9.52 -3.65 0.30
C LEU A 195 10.70 -4.25 1.08
N ASP A 196 11.91 -3.75 0.84
CA ASP A 196 13.12 -4.22 1.53
C ASP A 196 13.99 -3.06 2.05
N HIS A 197 13.36 -1.91 2.27
CA HIS A 197 13.98 -0.77 2.94
C HIS A 197 13.04 -0.12 3.94
N ASP A 198 13.62 0.63 4.85
CA ASP A 198 12.99 1.14 6.05
C ASP A 198 12.33 2.52 5.88
N GLY A 199 12.13 2.98 4.64
CA GLY A 199 11.71 4.36 4.33
C GLY A 199 12.79 5.44 4.51
N HIS A 200 13.94 5.11 5.11
CA HIS A 200 15.08 6.01 5.35
C HIS A 200 16.36 5.57 4.61
N GLY A 201 16.23 4.61 3.68
CA GLY A 201 17.31 4.13 2.83
C GLY A 201 18.17 3.02 3.45
N ARG A 202 17.78 2.48 4.62
CA ARG A 202 18.44 1.32 5.22
C ARG A 202 17.70 0.04 4.82
N PRO A 203 18.42 -1.06 4.53
CA PRO A 203 17.79 -2.32 4.20
C PRO A 203 17.05 -2.91 5.41
N ILE A 204 15.94 -3.60 5.16
CA ILE A 204 15.19 -4.39 6.15
C ILE A 204 14.93 -5.80 5.58
N ARG A 205 14.42 -6.70 6.42
CA ARG A 205 13.86 -7.97 5.94
C ARG A 205 12.73 -7.65 4.92
N PRO A 206 12.69 -8.34 3.77
CA PRO A 206 11.63 -8.12 2.79
C PRO A 206 10.25 -8.33 3.38
N GLN A 207 9.39 -7.33 3.23
CA GLN A 207 8.00 -7.33 3.64
C GLN A 207 7.14 -7.25 2.40
N LEU A 208 6.21 -8.19 2.25
CA LEU A 208 5.23 -8.08 1.18
C LEU A 208 4.30 -6.91 1.50
N ILE A 209 4.14 -6.05 0.52
CA ILE A 209 3.20 -4.97 0.49
C ILE A 209 2.04 -5.37 -0.40
N VAL A 210 0.82 -5.26 0.13
CA VAL A 210 -0.40 -5.32 -0.68
C VAL A 210 -1.00 -3.91 -0.61
N PRO A 211 -0.99 -3.10 -1.68
CA PRO A 211 -1.52 -1.74 -1.63
C PRO A 211 -3.01 -1.68 -1.28
N TYR A 212 -3.43 -0.56 -0.70
CA TYR A 212 -4.84 -0.26 -0.38
C TYR A 212 -5.31 0.99 -1.14
N THR A 213 -6.53 1.47 -0.86
CA THR A 213 -7.18 2.58 -1.57
C THR A 213 -7.78 3.61 -0.60
N LEU A 214 -7.70 4.89 -0.99
CA LEU A 214 -8.43 6.00 -0.38
C LEU A 214 -9.48 6.62 -1.32
N ASP A 215 -9.54 6.14 -2.56
CA ASP A 215 -10.37 6.64 -3.66
C ASP A 215 -11.57 5.73 -3.93
N ALA A 216 -11.34 4.43 -4.19
CA ALA A 216 -12.35 3.37 -4.24
C ALA A 216 -12.76 2.95 -2.82
N ASN A 217 -13.17 3.94 -2.02
CA ASN A 217 -13.38 3.84 -0.59
C ASN A 217 -14.60 4.67 -0.16
N ASP A 218 -15.51 4.06 0.60
CA ASP A 218 -16.72 4.75 1.07
C ASP A 218 -16.43 5.87 2.08
N MET A 219 -15.20 5.98 2.61
CA MET A 219 -14.75 7.13 3.40
C MET A 219 -15.04 8.45 2.69
N ARG A 220 -15.05 8.43 1.35
CA ARG A 220 -15.31 9.60 0.52
C ARG A 220 -16.72 10.18 0.75
N PHE A 221 -17.72 9.39 1.18
CA PHE A 221 -19.02 9.93 1.61
C PHE A 221 -18.92 10.95 2.75
N SER A 222 -17.82 10.92 3.51
CA SER A 222 -17.57 11.76 4.67
C SER A 222 -16.39 12.74 4.46
N THR A 223 -15.99 12.98 3.20
CA THR A 223 -14.93 13.94 2.87
C THR A 223 -15.49 15.14 2.10
N PRO A 224 -14.92 16.36 2.26
CA PRO A 224 -15.43 17.56 1.59
C PRO A 224 -15.58 17.44 0.06
N ALA A 225 -14.73 16.64 -0.60
CA ALA A 225 -14.71 16.46 -2.06
C ALA A 225 -15.07 15.02 -2.49
N GLY A 226 -15.86 14.30 -1.70
CA GLY A 226 -16.23 12.92 -2.02
C GLY A 226 -17.65 12.75 -2.52
N PHE A 227 -18.21 11.55 -2.35
CA PHE A 227 -19.47 11.17 -2.98
C PHE A 227 -20.66 11.77 -2.23
N ALA A 228 -21.51 12.49 -2.94
CA ALA A 228 -22.75 13.05 -2.40
C ALA A 228 -23.87 12.00 -2.30
N ASN A 229 -23.83 10.95 -3.12
CA ASN A 229 -24.87 9.92 -3.16
C ASN A 229 -24.32 8.57 -3.66
N GLY A 230 -25.18 7.55 -3.59
CA GLY A 230 -24.83 6.19 -3.99
C GLY A 230 -24.49 6.03 -5.47
N ASP A 231 -25.09 6.82 -6.36
CA ASP A 231 -24.82 6.71 -7.81
C ASP A 231 -23.39 7.15 -8.14
N GLN A 232 -22.89 8.22 -7.51
CA GLN A 232 -21.51 8.66 -7.69
C GLN A 232 -20.51 7.60 -7.21
N PHE A 233 -20.79 6.95 -6.08
CA PHE A 233 -19.95 5.86 -5.59
C PHE A 233 -19.99 4.65 -6.53
N PHE A 234 -21.18 4.22 -6.94
CA PHE A 234 -21.35 3.12 -7.89
C PHE A 234 -20.62 3.38 -9.20
N SER A 235 -20.79 4.56 -9.82
CA SER A 235 -20.15 4.91 -11.09
C SER A 235 -18.63 4.92 -10.96
N TYR A 236 -18.09 5.48 -9.87
CA TYR A 236 -16.65 5.47 -9.64
C TYR A 236 -16.10 4.05 -9.54
N LEU A 237 -16.72 3.21 -8.72
CA LEU A 237 -16.30 1.81 -8.58
C LEU A 237 -16.41 1.04 -9.89
N LYS A 238 -17.49 1.27 -10.66
CA LYS A 238 -17.68 0.65 -11.97
C LYS A 238 -16.58 1.05 -12.94
N ASP A 239 -16.25 2.34 -13.03
CA ASP A 239 -15.21 2.83 -13.94
C ASP A 239 -13.82 2.29 -13.55
N THR A 240 -13.51 2.23 -12.24
CA THR A 240 -12.29 1.59 -11.73
C THR A 240 -12.23 0.11 -12.13
N PHE A 241 -13.33 -0.63 -11.94
CA PHE A 241 -13.39 -2.04 -12.31
C PHE A 241 -13.23 -2.25 -13.81
N ASP A 242 -13.96 -1.49 -14.64
CA ASP A 242 -13.92 -1.63 -16.10
C ASP A 242 -12.52 -1.35 -16.66
N ALA A 243 -11.82 -0.35 -16.12
CA ALA A 243 -10.44 -0.03 -16.50
C ALA A 243 -9.49 -1.20 -16.20
N LEU A 244 -9.47 -1.68 -14.94
CA LEU A 244 -8.63 -2.80 -14.53
C LEU A 244 -8.99 -4.10 -15.27
N TYR A 245 -10.27 -4.32 -15.52
CA TYR A 245 -10.75 -5.49 -16.25
C TYR A 245 -10.29 -5.46 -17.70
N ALA A 246 -10.40 -4.32 -18.39
CA ALA A 246 -9.91 -4.15 -19.75
C ALA A 246 -8.38 -4.30 -19.85
N GLU A 247 -7.63 -3.81 -18.87
CA GLU A 247 -6.18 -4.04 -18.78
C GLU A 247 -5.86 -5.53 -18.58
N GLY A 248 -6.63 -6.23 -17.74
CA GLY A 248 -6.57 -7.68 -17.61
C GLY A 248 -6.89 -8.42 -18.91
N GLU A 249 -7.87 -7.96 -19.70
CA GLU A 249 -8.12 -8.51 -21.05
C GLU A 249 -6.93 -8.31 -21.99
N ALA A 250 -6.21 -7.20 -21.83
CA ALA A 250 -5.01 -6.87 -22.58
C ALA A 250 -3.73 -7.55 -22.05
N GLY A 251 -3.86 -8.50 -21.11
CA GLY A 251 -2.75 -9.27 -20.56
C GLY A 251 -1.99 -8.57 -19.43
N ARG A 252 -2.58 -7.56 -18.78
CA ARG A 252 -2.03 -6.89 -17.60
C ARG A 252 -3.07 -6.89 -16.46
N PRO A 253 -3.40 -8.06 -15.88
CA PRO A 253 -4.36 -8.11 -14.80
C PRO A 253 -3.82 -7.42 -13.54
N GLY A 254 -4.70 -6.70 -12.85
CA GLY A 254 -4.40 -5.99 -11.60
C GLY A 254 -5.27 -6.47 -10.43
N MET A 255 -5.16 -5.80 -9.29
CA MET A 255 -6.11 -5.96 -8.17
C MET A 255 -6.93 -4.68 -7.95
N MET A 256 -8.20 -4.84 -7.61
CA MET A 256 -9.08 -3.75 -7.21
C MET A 256 -9.37 -3.83 -5.71
N ASN A 257 -9.07 -2.77 -4.99
CA ASN A 257 -9.45 -2.61 -3.60
C ASN A 257 -10.83 -1.94 -3.49
N LEU A 258 -11.64 -2.35 -2.51
CA LEU A 258 -12.87 -1.68 -2.13
C LEU A 258 -12.91 -1.48 -0.61
N GLY A 259 -12.69 -0.24 -0.18
CA GLY A 259 -12.72 0.13 1.24
C GLY A 259 -14.12 0.46 1.73
N LEU A 260 -14.56 -0.19 2.81
CA LEU A 260 -15.89 -0.03 3.39
C LEU A 260 -15.81 0.25 4.90
N HIS A 261 -16.70 1.09 5.43
CA HIS A 261 -16.81 1.34 6.87
C HIS A 261 -18.24 1.06 7.35
N CYS A 262 -18.37 0.37 8.49
CA CYS A 262 -19.66 -0.06 9.02
C CYS A 262 -20.62 1.13 9.20
N ARG A 263 -20.15 2.24 9.77
CA ARG A 263 -20.96 3.45 10.01
C ARG A 263 -21.31 4.26 8.75
N LEU A 264 -20.62 4.05 7.62
CA LEU A 264 -20.80 4.80 6.38
C LEU A 264 -21.66 4.03 5.37
N VAL A 265 -21.07 3.12 4.58
CA VAL A 265 -21.82 2.34 3.56
C VAL A 265 -22.85 1.41 4.17
N GLY A 266 -22.73 1.09 5.46
CA GLY A 266 -23.77 0.37 6.20
C GLY A 266 -25.10 1.13 6.29
N ARG A 267 -25.16 2.44 5.98
CA ARG A 267 -26.41 3.20 5.89
C ARG A 267 -27.26 2.70 4.70
N PRO A 268 -28.61 2.59 4.82
CA PRO A 268 -29.43 1.91 3.82
C PRO A 268 -29.29 2.49 2.39
N GLY A 269 -29.25 3.82 2.27
CA GLY A 269 -29.13 4.48 0.97
C GLY A 269 -27.78 4.21 0.27
N ARG A 270 -26.69 4.07 1.03
CA ARG A 270 -25.35 3.77 0.49
C ARG A 270 -25.16 2.27 0.23
N ALA A 271 -25.72 1.42 1.09
CA ALA A 271 -25.66 -0.04 0.95
C ALA A 271 -26.27 -0.54 -0.37
N LEU A 272 -27.28 0.15 -0.91
CA LEU A 272 -27.86 -0.20 -2.22
C LEU A 272 -26.89 0.03 -3.39
N ALA A 273 -26.05 1.07 -3.32
CA ALA A 273 -25.01 1.30 -4.32
C ALA A 273 -23.93 0.21 -4.28
N LEU A 274 -23.52 -0.18 -3.06
CA LEU A 274 -22.60 -1.31 -2.87
C LEU A 274 -23.17 -2.60 -3.46
N ARG A 275 -24.44 -2.92 -3.17
CA ARG A 275 -25.11 -4.10 -3.74
C ARG A 275 -25.09 -4.08 -5.26
N ARG A 276 -25.48 -2.95 -5.88
CA ARG A 276 -25.46 -2.79 -7.34
C ARG A 276 -24.07 -3.02 -7.93
N PHE A 277 -23.02 -2.53 -7.27
CA PHE A 277 -21.65 -2.73 -7.74
C PHE A 277 -21.22 -4.20 -7.61
N LEU A 278 -21.50 -4.87 -6.48
CA LEU A 278 -21.16 -6.28 -6.31
C LEU A 278 -21.94 -7.18 -7.29
N ASP A 279 -23.22 -6.88 -7.52
CA ASP A 279 -24.05 -7.57 -8.53
C ASP A 279 -23.48 -7.35 -9.95
N TYR A 280 -23.00 -6.13 -10.24
CA TYR A 280 -22.33 -5.82 -11.52
C TYR A 280 -21.07 -6.66 -11.70
N VAL A 281 -20.12 -6.63 -10.76
CA VAL A 281 -18.86 -7.38 -10.85
C VAL A 281 -19.11 -8.90 -10.97
N ARG A 282 -20.07 -9.44 -10.22
CA ARG A 282 -20.47 -10.86 -10.31
C ARG A 282 -21.07 -11.25 -11.68
N GLY A 283 -21.49 -10.28 -12.48
CA GLY A 283 -21.93 -10.48 -13.86
C GLY A 283 -20.78 -10.65 -14.87
N HIS A 284 -19.52 -10.48 -14.46
CA HIS A 284 -18.34 -10.66 -15.31
C HIS A 284 -17.64 -11.99 -15.04
N ASP A 285 -17.20 -12.66 -16.10
CA ASP A 285 -16.37 -13.84 -16.01
C ASP A 285 -14.94 -13.50 -15.54
N ARG A 286 -14.24 -14.50 -14.99
CA ARG A 286 -12.80 -14.38 -14.65
C ARG A 286 -12.50 -13.22 -13.70
N VAL A 287 -13.35 -13.01 -12.71
CA VAL A 287 -13.05 -12.16 -11.55
C VAL A 287 -12.71 -13.06 -10.37
N TRP A 288 -11.57 -12.83 -9.72
CA TRP A 288 -11.21 -13.54 -8.51
C TRP A 288 -11.56 -12.69 -7.28
N PHE A 289 -12.64 -13.03 -6.59
CA PHE A 289 -12.89 -12.45 -5.26
C PHE A 289 -11.98 -13.12 -4.24
N ALA A 290 -11.19 -12.32 -3.52
CA ALA A 290 -10.15 -12.82 -2.63
C ALA A 290 -10.13 -12.08 -1.28
N LYS A 291 -9.75 -12.80 -0.21
CA LYS A 291 -9.23 -12.15 1.00
C LYS A 291 -7.81 -11.65 0.70
N ARG A 292 -7.35 -10.63 1.41
CA ARG A 292 -5.98 -10.11 1.26
C ARG A 292 -4.93 -11.16 1.59
N ILE A 293 -5.16 -12.01 2.59
CA ILE A 293 -4.26 -13.13 2.89
C ILE A 293 -4.12 -14.11 1.71
N ASP A 294 -5.16 -14.29 0.90
CA ASP A 294 -5.12 -15.18 -0.26
C ASP A 294 -4.25 -14.56 -1.36
N ILE A 295 -4.39 -13.25 -1.61
CA ILE A 295 -3.51 -12.49 -2.51
C ILE A 295 -2.06 -12.54 -2.01
N ALA A 296 -1.83 -12.34 -0.72
CA ALA A 296 -0.50 -12.37 -0.13
C ALA A 296 0.18 -13.73 -0.33
N ARG A 297 -0.53 -14.83 -0.01
CA ARG A 297 -0.04 -16.20 -0.20
C ARG A 297 0.21 -16.52 -1.67
N HIS A 298 -0.69 -16.09 -2.55
CA HIS A 298 -0.53 -16.25 -4.00
C HIS A 298 0.74 -15.55 -4.49
N TRP A 299 0.94 -14.28 -4.10
CA TRP A 299 2.10 -13.50 -4.49
C TRP A 299 3.40 -14.12 -3.98
N GLN A 300 3.44 -14.57 -2.72
CA GLN A 300 4.61 -15.23 -2.14
C GLN A 300 4.99 -16.51 -2.88
N ALA A 301 4.00 -17.25 -3.39
CA ALA A 301 4.22 -18.48 -4.14
C ALA A 301 4.66 -18.21 -5.59
N ARG A 302 4.07 -17.23 -6.27
CA ARG A 302 4.32 -16.96 -7.70
C ARG A 302 5.42 -15.94 -7.97
N HIS A 303 5.56 -14.97 -7.09
CA HIS A 303 6.52 -13.89 -7.15
C HIS A 303 7.30 -13.80 -5.83
N PRO A 304 8.04 -14.87 -5.44
CA PRO A 304 8.85 -14.84 -4.23
C PRO A 304 9.87 -13.69 -4.33
N TYR A 305 10.25 -13.13 -3.17
CA TYR A 305 11.25 -12.08 -3.14
C TYR A 305 12.55 -12.55 -3.79
N ALA A 306 13.02 -11.77 -4.77
CA ALA A 306 14.32 -11.96 -5.41
C ALA A 306 15.17 -10.71 -5.15
N GLU A 307 16.24 -10.87 -4.39
CA GLU A 307 17.17 -9.78 -4.14
C GLU A 307 17.85 -9.37 -5.44
N GLN A 308 17.86 -8.06 -5.73
CA GLN A 308 18.59 -7.56 -6.89
C GLN A 308 20.09 -7.56 -6.59
N ALA A 309 20.85 -8.31 -7.38
CA ALA A 309 22.29 -8.46 -7.19
C ALA A 309 23.08 -7.14 -7.24
N VAL A 310 22.58 -6.14 -7.99
CA VAL A 310 23.26 -4.86 -8.19
C VAL A 310 22.27 -3.71 -8.00
N ARG A 311 22.47 -2.92 -6.95
CA ARG A 311 21.69 -1.71 -6.65
C ARG A 311 22.59 -0.47 -6.55
N PRO A 312 22.88 0.19 -7.67
CA PRO A 312 23.70 1.41 -7.71
C PRO A 312 23.35 2.44 -6.62
N SER A 313 22.06 2.61 -6.33
CA SER A 313 21.57 3.58 -5.34
C SER A 313 22.00 3.26 -3.91
N ARG A 314 22.27 1.99 -3.60
CA ARG A 314 22.66 1.49 -2.26
C ARG A 314 24.16 1.24 -2.10
N MET A 315 24.95 1.44 -3.15
CA MET A 315 26.40 1.24 -3.08
C MET A 315 27.09 2.42 -2.36
N ASP A 316 28.10 2.08 -1.55
CA ASP A 316 29.10 3.05 -1.13
C ASP A 316 29.90 3.58 -2.33
N ARG A 317 30.66 4.66 -2.11
CA ARG A 317 31.38 5.33 -3.20
C ARG A 317 32.44 4.42 -3.84
N GLU A 318 33.17 3.68 -3.03
CA GLU A 318 34.30 2.87 -3.50
C GLU A 318 33.80 1.72 -4.38
N ALA A 319 32.80 0.97 -3.91
CA ALA A 319 32.18 -0.11 -4.64
C ALA A 319 31.52 0.39 -5.93
N PHE A 320 30.82 1.52 -5.89
CA PHE A 320 30.17 2.10 -7.07
C PHE A 320 31.20 2.49 -8.13
N VAL A 321 32.26 3.22 -7.74
CA VAL A 321 33.30 3.67 -8.68
C VAL A 321 34.06 2.47 -9.24
N ALA A 322 34.44 1.50 -8.41
CA ALA A 322 35.07 0.27 -8.87
C ALA A 322 34.22 -0.48 -9.90
N ARG A 323 32.89 -0.50 -9.71
CA ARG A 323 31.96 -1.20 -10.60
C ARG A 323 31.69 -0.46 -11.91
N PHE A 324 31.62 0.87 -11.88
CA PHE A 324 31.10 1.68 -13.00
C PHE A 324 32.12 2.64 -13.65
N ARG A 325 33.35 2.75 -13.15
CA ARG A 325 34.40 3.65 -13.72
C ARG A 325 34.69 3.39 -15.20
N ASP A 326 34.55 2.15 -15.63
CA ASP A 326 34.87 1.72 -16.99
C ASP A 326 33.65 1.77 -17.92
N VAL A 327 32.48 2.25 -17.47
CA VAL A 327 31.32 2.45 -18.36
C VAL A 327 31.64 3.48 -19.44
N PHE A 328 32.42 4.52 -19.10
CA PHE A 328 32.96 5.51 -20.03
C PHE A 328 34.49 5.35 -20.20
N ASP A 329 34.96 4.18 -20.66
CA ASP A 329 36.36 3.90 -21.10
C ASP A 329 37.46 4.73 -20.39
N GLY A 330 37.65 4.54 -19.07
CA GLY A 330 38.63 5.31 -18.27
C GLY A 330 38.07 6.55 -17.56
N GLY A 331 36.76 6.74 -17.59
CA GLY A 331 36.03 7.85 -16.98
C GLY A 331 35.70 7.67 -15.50
N ALA A 332 36.69 7.32 -14.66
CA ALA A 332 36.47 7.17 -13.21
C ALA A 332 35.80 8.41 -12.59
N TRP A 333 36.17 9.61 -13.04
CA TRP A 333 35.56 10.87 -12.61
C TRP A 333 34.06 10.95 -12.92
N VAL A 334 33.58 10.31 -14.00
CA VAL A 334 32.15 10.26 -14.35
C VAL A 334 31.40 9.45 -13.31
N ALA A 335 31.92 8.28 -12.95
CA ALA A 335 31.33 7.44 -11.90
C ALA A 335 31.36 8.14 -10.53
N GLU A 336 32.47 8.80 -10.18
CA GLU A 336 32.57 9.57 -8.94
C GLU A 336 31.54 10.71 -8.87
N ARG A 337 31.42 11.50 -9.94
CA ARG A 337 30.44 12.59 -10.02
C ARG A 337 29.01 12.08 -10.05
N ALA A 338 28.73 10.96 -10.73
CA ALA A 338 27.41 10.35 -10.75
C ALA A 338 27.01 9.81 -9.36
N HIS A 339 27.93 9.20 -8.61
CA HIS A 339 27.67 8.75 -7.24
C HIS A 339 27.34 9.92 -6.31
N ALA A 340 27.98 11.07 -6.52
CA ALA A 340 27.72 12.29 -5.75
C ALA A 340 26.36 12.94 -6.05
N LEU A 341 25.69 12.55 -7.15
CA LEU A 341 24.31 12.95 -7.41
C LEU A 341 23.35 12.28 -6.42
N GLU A 342 22.12 12.80 -6.39
CA GLU A 342 21.01 12.15 -5.69
C GLU A 342 20.56 10.91 -6.47
N LEU A 343 21.02 9.73 -6.05
CA LEU A 343 20.59 8.43 -6.56
C LEU A 343 19.47 7.86 -5.69
N GLY A 344 18.62 7.02 -6.30
CA GLY A 344 17.47 6.34 -5.68
C GLY A 344 17.03 5.16 -6.56
N SER A 345 15.92 4.48 -6.24
CA SER A 345 15.46 3.26 -6.93
C SER A 345 15.34 3.39 -8.46
N ALA A 346 14.97 4.57 -8.96
CA ALA A 346 14.90 4.86 -10.39
C ALA A 346 16.24 4.64 -11.11
N HIS A 347 17.36 4.76 -10.39
CA HIS A 347 18.73 4.58 -10.87
C HIS A 347 19.23 3.13 -10.75
N ASP A 348 18.43 2.20 -10.23
CA ASP A 348 18.78 0.78 -10.12
C ASP A 348 18.46 -0.02 -11.39
N THR A 349 18.42 0.68 -12.53
CA THR A 349 18.22 0.14 -13.88
C THR A 349 19.31 0.61 -14.81
N ALA A 350 19.48 -0.06 -15.94
CA ALA A 350 20.41 0.37 -16.97
C ALA A 350 20.11 1.81 -17.43
N LEU A 351 18.86 2.15 -17.71
CA LEU A 351 18.44 3.50 -18.15
C LEU A 351 18.60 4.55 -17.05
N GLY A 352 18.25 4.21 -15.81
CA GLY A 352 18.36 5.12 -14.68
C GLY A 352 19.80 5.48 -14.36
N LEU A 353 20.68 4.47 -14.27
CA LEU A 353 22.10 4.74 -14.03
C LEU A 353 22.75 5.44 -15.23
N HIS A 354 22.35 5.09 -16.45
CA HIS A 354 22.78 5.77 -17.66
C HIS A 354 22.48 7.26 -17.60
N ASN A 355 21.28 7.64 -17.16
CA ASN A 355 20.91 9.04 -16.96
C ASN A 355 21.88 9.77 -16.02
N ALA A 356 22.16 9.19 -14.84
CA ALA A 356 23.07 9.80 -13.87
C ALA A 356 24.50 9.94 -14.41
N LEU A 357 25.02 8.91 -15.07
CA LEU A 357 26.36 8.94 -15.66
C LEU A 357 26.45 9.95 -16.82
N CYS A 358 25.43 10.04 -17.68
CA CYS A 358 25.41 11.03 -18.76
C CYS A 358 25.32 12.46 -18.21
N ARG A 359 24.56 12.70 -17.14
CA ARG A 359 24.51 14.01 -16.46
C ARG A 359 25.91 14.40 -15.94
N ALA A 360 26.59 13.45 -15.29
CA ALA A 360 27.96 13.66 -14.82
C ALA A 360 28.93 13.94 -15.98
N PHE A 361 28.88 13.13 -17.05
CA PHE A 361 29.71 13.29 -18.23
C PHE A 361 29.51 14.65 -18.91
N ARG A 362 28.26 15.04 -19.16
CA ARG A 362 27.92 16.31 -19.83
C ARG A 362 28.32 17.54 -19.01
N ALA A 363 28.35 17.43 -17.69
CA ALA A 363 28.81 18.49 -16.79
C ALA A 363 30.34 18.65 -16.75
N GLY A 364 31.10 17.72 -17.32
CA GLY A 364 32.55 17.83 -17.46
C GLY A 364 32.99 18.93 -18.41
N SER A 365 34.20 19.44 -18.20
CA SER A 365 34.83 20.40 -19.10
C SER A 365 34.99 19.84 -20.52
N GLY A 366 35.25 20.71 -21.50
CA GLY A 366 35.52 20.27 -22.87
C GLY A 366 36.70 19.29 -22.95
N ALA A 367 37.77 19.54 -22.18
CA ALA A 367 38.95 18.68 -22.11
C ALA A 367 38.65 17.32 -21.45
N GLU A 368 37.93 17.30 -20.33
CA GLU A 368 37.53 16.05 -19.65
C GLU A 368 36.69 15.17 -20.56
N ARG A 369 35.74 15.75 -21.30
CA ARG A 369 34.89 15.01 -22.23
C ARG A 369 35.67 14.51 -23.43
N ALA A 370 36.52 15.35 -24.04
CA ALA A 370 37.35 14.96 -25.18
C ALA A 370 38.31 13.81 -24.84
N ALA A 371 38.84 13.76 -23.61
CA ALA A 371 39.72 12.68 -23.17
C ALA A 371 39.03 11.30 -23.10
N LEU A 372 37.70 11.25 -22.97
CA LEU A 372 36.91 10.01 -22.93
C LEU A 372 36.31 9.64 -24.29
N LEU A 373 36.53 10.44 -25.33
CA LEU A 373 36.03 10.19 -26.68
C LEU A 373 37.17 9.63 -27.54
N PRO A 374 37.10 8.36 -27.98
CA PRO A 374 37.99 7.85 -29.01
C PRO A 374 37.94 8.75 -30.25
N ALA A 375 39.05 8.83 -30.99
CA ALA A 375 39.14 9.66 -32.20
C ALA A 375 37.98 9.34 -33.17
N GLY A 376 37.20 10.37 -33.52
CA GLY A 376 36.06 10.27 -34.43
C GLY A 376 34.71 9.92 -33.78
N ARG A 377 34.65 9.68 -32.45
CA ARG A 377 33.40 9.36 -31.74
C ARG A 377 32.74 10.61 -31.17
N THR A 378 31.44 10.74 -31.39
CA THR A 378 30.62 11.83 -30.84
C THR A 378 30.23 11.55 -29.37
N PRO A 379 29.90 12.60 -28.58
CA PRO A 379 29.32 12.43 -27.25
C PRO A 379 28.11 11.48 -27.22
N GLN A 380 27.23 11.58 -28.22
CA GLN A 380 26.03 10.76 -28.33
C GLN A 380 26.36 9.28 -28.52
N GLU A 381 27.36 8.96 -29.34
CA GLU A 381 27.81 7.58 -29.54
C GLU A 381 28.47 7.00 -28.29
N ALA A 382 29.19 7.82 -27.51
CA ALA A 382 29.75 7.40 -26.23
C ALA A 382 28.65 7.11 -25.20
N GLU A 383 27.63 7.96 -25.13
CA GLU A 383 26.46 7.72 -24.27
C GLU A 383 25.69 6.46 -24.70
N ALA A 384 25.48 6.23 -26.00
CA ALA A 384 24.82 5.02 -26.49
C ALA A 384 25.62 3.75 -26.14
N HIS A 385 26.95 3.80 -26.26
CA HIS A 385 27.85 2.72 -25.87
C HIS A 385 27.80 2.45 -24.35
N ALA A 386 27.75 3.51 -23.54
CA ALA A 386 27.59 3.40 -22.09
C ALA A 386 26.27 2.70 -21.70
N LEU A 387 25.16 3.03 -22.37
CA LEU A 387 23.87 2.36 -22.11
C LEU A 387 23.96 0.86 -22.42
N GLN A 388 24.61 0.48 -23.52
CA GLN A 388 24.75 -0.94 -23.87
C GLN A 388 25.52 -1.71 -22.79
N ARG A 389 26.63 -1.15 -22.28
CA ARG A 389 27.39 -1.76 -21.18
C ARG A 389 26.56 -1.91 -19.91
N LEU A 390 25.71 -0.92 -19.61
CA LEU A 390 24.86 -0.98 -18.42
C LEU A 390 23.77 -2.05 -18.52
N ARG A 391 23.26 -2.34 -19.73
CA ARG A 391 22.30 -3.44 -19.95
C ARG A 391 22.91 -4.82 -19.70
N ASP A 392 24.22 -4.96 -19.79
CA ASP A 392 24.92 -6.20 -19.46
C ASP A 392 25.15 -6.36 -17.94
N ILE A 393 24.97 -5.29 -17.15
CA ILE A 393 25.26 -5.25 -15.71
C ILE A 393 24.00 -5.18 -14.86
N LEU A 394 23.00 -4.42 -15.32
CA LEU A 394 21.79 -4.08 -14.58
C LEU A 394 20.56 -4.66 -15.28
N PRO A 395 19.48 -4.91 -14.52
CA PRO A 395 18.21 -5.26 -15.12
C PRO A 395 17.71 -4.13 -16.05
N ALA A 396 16.89 -4.54 -17.02
CA ALA A 396 16.24 -3.66 -17.99
C ALA A 396 15.36 -2.59 -17.33
#